data_AF-A0AA43I0S1-F1
#
_entry.id   AF-A0AA43I0S1-F1
#
_cell.length_a   1.000
_cell.length_b   1.000
_cell.length_c   1.000
_cell.angle_alpha   90.00
_cell.angle_beta   90.00
_cell.angle_gamma   90.00
#
_symmetry.space_group_name_H-M   'P 1'
#
loop_
_entity.id
_entity.type
_entity.pdbx_description
1 polymer ?
#
loop_
_entity_poly.entity_id
_entity_poly.type
_entity_poly.pdbx_seq_one_letter_code
_entity_poly.pdbx_strand_id
1 'polypeptide(L)'
;MRISMFLLLCVLLLTGGCRNNDCRHEKIIESLSNEPLDLEYPSRYEGLHLFICCEDENEKKITFPRIIKKEYLENKYNMNYKTYLRKVLKESMCIHIPDSCFRLDAVISDNYDRMNFDTFFSLYCYENGNVFRISQGLNENEIFTILYYLFINEYYSFWDDYIGVYSIRKLGN
;
A
#
# COMPACT_ATOMS: atom_id res chain seq x y z
N MET A 1 -51.13 -5.75 7.33
CA MET A 1 -49.86 -6.36 6.86
C MET A 1 -48.77 -6.04 7.85
N ARG A 2 -48.44 -6.97 8.74
CA ARG A 2 -47.27 -6.84 9.64
C ARG A 2 -46.06 -7.30 8.83
N ILE A 3 -45.44 -6.39 8.09
CA ILE A 3 -44.11 -6.64 7.54
C ILE A 3 -43.22 -6.88 8.75
N SER A 4 -42.76 -8.12 8.89
CA SER A 4 -41.97 -8.58 10.02
C SER A 4 -40.78 -7.65 10.19
N MET A 5 -40.66 -7.03 11.37
CA MET A 5 -39.53 -6.17 11.74
C MET A 5 -38.18 -6.90 11.56
N PHE A 6 -38.20 -8.23 11.57
CA PHE A 6 -37.07 -9.12 11.22
C PHE A 6 -36.63 -9.01 9.76
N LEU A 7 -37.56 -8.88 8.81
CA LEU A 7 -37.25 -8.73 7.38
C LEU A 7 -36.61 -7.36 7.10
N LEU A 8 -37.03 -6.31 7.81
CA LEU A 8 -36.40 -4.99 7.74
C LEU A 8 -34.96 -5.03 8.32
N LEU A 9 -34.74 -5.79 9.39
CA LEU A 9 -33.42 -5.97 10.01
C LEU A 9 -32.45 -6.76 9.12
N CYS A 10 -32.93 -7.80 8.43
CA CYS A 10 -32.13 -8.57 7.48
C CYS A 10 -31.74 -7.74 6.24
N VAL A 11 -32.62 -6.84 5.78
CA VAL A 11 -32.30 -5.91 4.68
C VAL A 11 -31.30 -4.84 5.15
N LEU A 12 -31.43 -4.32 6.38
CA LEU A 12 -30.47 -3.37 6.96
C LEU A 12 -29.07 -3.98 7.19
N LEU A 13 -28.98 -5.27 7.52
CA LEU A 13 -27.71 -5.99 7.64
C LEU A 13 -27.07 -6.31 6.28
N LEU A 14 -27.85 -6.42 5.21
CA LEU A 14 -27.35 -6.60 3.83
C LEU A 14 -26.97 -5.27 3.15
N THR A 15 -27.46 -4.13 3.65
CA THR A 15 -27.00 -2.79 3.26
C THR A 15 -25.89 -2.25 4.16
N GLY A 16 -25.32 -3.10 5.04
CA GLY A 16 -24.03 -2.85 5.67
C GLY A 16 -22.98 -2.76 4.57
N GLY A 17 -22.81 -1.55 4.04
CA GLY A 17 -21.97 -1.25 2.89
C GLY A 17 -20.60 -1.90 3.02
N CYS A 18 -20.02 -2.29 1.88
CA CYS A 18 -18.64 -2.70 1.78
C CYS A 18 -17.78 -1.82 2.68
N ARG A 19 -17.35 -2.36 3.83
CA ARG A 19 -16.23 -1.81 4.58
C ARG A 19 -15.03 -2.10 3.70
N ASN A 20 -14.71 -1.10 2.87
CA ASN A 20 -13.91 -1.13 1.64
C ASN A 20 -12.44 -1.53 1.85
N ASN A 21 -12.17 -2.78 2.22
CA ASN A 21 -10.85 -3.36 1.92
C ASN A 21 -10.69 -3.66 0.43
N ASP A 22 -11.80 -3.84 -0.30
CA ASP A 22 -11.75 -4.28 -1.69
C ASP A 22 -11.46 -3.15 -2.70
N CYS A 23 -11.60 -1.89 -2.31
CA CYS A 23 -11.22 -0.75 -3.17
C CYS A 23 -9.78 -0.26 -2.94
N ARG A 24 -9.07 -0.79 -1.94
CA ARG A 24 -7.73 -0.33 -1.57
C ARG A 24 -6.77 -0.47 -2.75
N HIS A 25 -6.02 0.59 -3.01
CA HIS A 25 -5.03 0.70 -4.09
C HIS A 25 -5.59 0.67 -5.52
N GLU A 26 -6.92 0.65 -5.74
CA GLU A 26 -7.46 0.45 -7.09
C GLU A 26 -7.03 1.57 -8.06
N LYS A 27 -6.89 2.81 -7.59
CA LYS A 27 -6.39 3.94 -8.41
C LYS A 27 -4.96 3.73 -8.90
N ILE A 28 -4.05 3.32 -8.00
CA ILE A 28 -2.66 3.08 -8.39
C ILE A 28 -2.55 1.82 -9.26
N ILE A 29 -3.34 0.78 -8.95
CA ILE A 29 -3.40 -0.44 -9.75
C ILE A 29 -3.86 -0.14 -11.17
N GLU A 30 -4.93 0.64 -11.33
CA GLU A 30 -5.40 1.12 -12.62
C GLU A 30 -4.29 1.86 -13.38
N SER A 31 -3.65 2.82 -12.71
CA SER A 31 -2.59 3.64 -13.29
C SER A 31 -1.40 2.81 -13.77
N LEU A 32 -0.91 1.89 -12.93
CA LEU A 32 0.19 0.99 -13.25
C LEU A 32 -0.17 -0.03 -14.33
N SER A 33 -1.41 -0.52 -14.35
CA SER A 33 -1.87 -1.51 -15.32
C SER A 33 -2.07 -0.96 -16.73
N ASN A 34 -2.26 0.36 -16.85
CA ASN A 34 -2.41 1.07 -18.12
C ASN A 34 -1.05 1.48 -18.74
N GLU A 35 0.06 1.28 -18.04
CA GLU A 35 1.37 1.46 -18.64
C GLU A 35 1.68 0.34 -19.64
N PRO A 36 2.47 0.61 -20.69
CA PRO A 36 2.98 -0.43 -21.56
C PRO A 36 3.63 -1.57 -20.77
N LEU A 37 3.27 -2.79 -21.13
CA LEU A 37 3.77 -4.01 -20.52
C LEU A 37 5.07 -4.45 -21.22
N ASP A 38 6.09 -3.62 -21.05
CA ASP A 38 7.46 -3.86 -21.51
C ASP A 38 8.46 -3.30 -20.49
N LEU A 39 9.74 -3.61 -20.69
CA LEU A 39 10.85 -3.14 -19.87
C LEU A 39 11.67 -2.06 -20.59
N GLU A 40 11.21 -1.58 -21.75
CA GLU A 40 11.94 -0.63 -22.58
C GLU A 40 11.88 0.78 -21.99
N TYR A 41 10.73 1.13 -21.41
CA TYR A 41 10.51 2.43 -20.78
C TYR A 41 10.37 2.30 -19.25
N PRO A 42 11.02 3.19 -18.46
CA PRO A 42 10.81 3.24 -17.03
C PRO A 42 9.35 3.63 -16.73
N SER A 43 8.85 3.19 -15.58
CA SER A 43 7.51 3.56 -15.14
C SER A 43 7.43 5.07 -14.90
N ARG A 44 6.28 5.69 -15.18
CA ARG A 44 6.05 7.09 -14.77
C ARG A 44 6.00 7.23 -13.24
N TYR A 45 5.88 6.10 -12.55
CA TYR A 45 5.85 5.97 -11.11
C TYR A 45 7.14 5.33 -10.56
N GLU A 46 8.28 5.39 -11.28
CA GLU A 46 9.53 4.72 -10.88
C GLU A 46 9.98 5.07 -9.45
N GLY A 47 9.77 6.31 -8.99
CA GLY A 47 10.10 6.75 -7.63
C GLY A 47 9.06 6.42 -6.56
N LEU A 48 7.97 5.74 -6.92
CA LEU A 48 6.89 5.37 -6.00
C LEU A 48 7.28 4.10 -5.24
N HIS A 49 7.34 4.20 -3.92
CA HIS A 49 7.48 3.01 -3.09
C HIS A 49 6.16 2.24 -3.03
N LEU A 50 6.25 0.95 -3.33
CA LEU A 50 5.17 -0.02 -3.18
C LEU A 50 5.56 -1.02 -2.10
N PHE A 51 4.57 -1.63 -1.46
CA PHE A 51 4.77 -2.64 -0.43
C PHE A 51 4.09 -3.94 -0.83
N ILE A 52 4.80 -5.04 -0.62
CA ILE A 52 4.37 -6.41 -0.94
C ILE A 52 4.78 -7.35 0.19
N CYS A 53 4.12 -8.51 0.28
CA CYS A 53 4.57 -9.58 1.17
C CYS A 53 5.66 -10.44 0.54
N CYS A 54 6.58 -10.92 1.38
CA CYS A 54 7.60 -11.91 1.03
C CYS A 54 7.09 -13.35 1.24
N GLU A 55 7.94 -14.35 1.04
CA GLU A 55 7.56 -15.77 1.23
C GLU A 55 6.95 -16.06 2.60
N ASP A 56 7.41 -15.36 3.64
CA ASP A 56 6.71 -15.26 4.93
C ASP A 56 5.74 -14.07 4.87
N GLU A 57 4.45 -14.33 5.05
CA GLU A 57 3.38 -13.30 5.02
C GLU A 57 3.59 -12.18 6.06
N ASN A 58 4.36 -12.49 7.12
CA ASN A 58 4.72 -11.54 8.18
C ASN A 58 5.87 -10.60 7.79
N GLU A 59 6.51 -10.86 6.66
CA GLU A 59 7.63 -10.08 6.15
C GLU A 59 7.20 -9.24 4.95
N LYS A 60 7.58 -7.97 5.00
CA LYS A 60 7.24 -6.96 4.01
C LYS A 60 8.46 -6.60 3.20
N LYS A 61 8.21 -6.10 1.99
CA LYS A 61 9.25 -5.57 1.13
C LYS A 61 8.81 -4.25 0.53
N ILE A 62 9.70 -3.26 0.61
CA ILE A 62 9.62 -2.04 -0.18
C ILE A 62 10.15 -2.34 -1.58
N THR A 63 9.39 -1.94 -2.60
CA THR A 63 9.74 -2.19 -4.00
C THR A 63 9.24 -1.07 -4.90
N PHE A 64 9.54 -1.19 -6.19
CA PHE A 64 9.21 -0.20 -7.21
C PHE A 64 8.41 -0.86 -8.35
N PRO A 65 7.57 -0.10 -9.08
CA PRO A 65 6.73 -0.64 -10.15
C PRO A 65 7.49 -1.47 -11.20
N ARG A 66 8.71 -1.04 -11.57
CA ARG A 66 9.55 -1.75 -12.53
C ARG A 66 9.90 -3.17 -12.08
N ILE A 67 10.18 -3.36 -10.79
CA ILE A 67 10.58 -4.66 -10.25
C ILE A 67 9.39 -5.62 -10.27
N ILE A 68 8.22 -5.15 -9.84
CA ILE A 68 6.96 -5.91 -9.90
C ILE A 68 6.62 -6.29 -11.36
N LYS A 69 6.77 -5.34 -12.30
CA LYS A 69 6.54 -5.58 -13.74
C LYS A 69 7.48 -6.65 -14.30
N LYS A 70 8.77 -6.56 -13.96
CA LYS A 70 9.79 -7.54 -14.37
C LYS A 70 9.45 -8.94 -13.86
N GLU A 71 9.11 -9.05 -12.58
CA GLU A 71 8.74 -10.31 -11.94
C GLU A 71 7.55 -10.98 -12.67
N TYR A 72 6.50 -10.22 -12.98
CA TYR A 72 5.35 -10.71 -13.74
C TYR A 72 5.72 -11.23 -15.14
N LEU A 73 6.57 -10.50 -15.86
CA LEU A 73 7.00 -10.86 -17.22
C LEU A 73 7.88 -12.11 -17.24
N GLU A 74 8.73 -12.30 -16.23
CA GLU A 74 9.65 -13.44 -16.13
C GLU A 74 8.93 -14.73 -15.71
N ASN A 75 7.95 -14.63 -14.80
CA ASN A 75 7.28 -15.81 -14.22
C ASN A 75 6.00 -16.26 -14.96
N LYS A 76 5.56 -15.51 -15.99
CA LYS A 76 4.46 -15.91 -16.91
C LYS A 76 3.20 -16.41 -16.20
N TYR A 77 2.73 -15.66 -15.21
CA TYR A 77 1.52 -16.01 -14.47
C TYR A 77 0.30 -16.20 -15.38
N ASN A 78 -0.55 -17.17 -15.05
CA ASN A 78 -1.82 -17.41 -15.75
C ASN A 78 -2.92 -16.42 -15.30
N MET A 79 -2.63 -15.12 -15.39
CA MET A 79 -3.57 -14.03 -15.13
C MET A 79 -3.07 -12.75 -15.81
N ASN A 80 -3.96 -11.77 -16.04
CA ASN A 80 -3.52 -10.48 -16.57
C ASN A 80 -2.79 -9.63 -15.52
N TYR A 81 -1.99 -8.67 -15.98
CA TYR A 81 -1.14 -7.84 -15.13
C TYR A 81 -1.93 -7.06 -14.06
N LYS A 82 -3.11 -6.53 -14.41
CA LYS A 82 -3.99 -5.83 -13.46
C LYS A 82 -4.43 -6.74 -12.30
N THR A 83 -4.80 -7.98 -12.62
CA THR A 83 -5.21 -8.98 -11.61
C THR A 83 -4.04 -9.38 -10.74
N TYR A 84 -2.86 -9.56 -11.35
CA TYR A 84 -1.63 -9.82 -10.64
C TYR A 84 -1.28 -8.67 -9.67
N LEU A 85 -1.32 -7.40 -10.11
CA LEU A 85 -1.09 -6.23 -9.27
C LEU A 85 -2.07 -6.17 -8.08
N ARG A 86 -3.36 -6.45 -8.29
CA ARG A 86 -4.32 -6.55 -7.18
C ARG A 86 -3.89 -7.58 -6.16
N LYS A 87 -3.48 -8.77 -6.60
CA LYS A 87 -3.10 -9.84 -5.68
C LYS A 87 -1.84 -9.50 -4.89
N VAL A 88 -0.84 -8.94 -5.56
CA VAL A 88 0.45 -8.59 -4.95
C VAL A 88 0.32 -7.38 -4.00
N LEU A 89 -0.28 -6.28 -4.44
CA LEU A 89 -0.39 -5.06 -3.63
C LEU A 89 -1.43 -5.16 -2.50
N LYS A 90 -2.41 -6.06 -2.62
CA LYS A 90 -3.32 -6.39 -1.50
C LYS A 90 -2.81 -7.53 -0.63
N GLU A 91 -1.59 -8.03 -0.88
CA GLU A 91 -0.94 -9.09 -0.11
C GLU A 91 -1.72 -10.40 -0.09
N SER A 92 -2.56 -10.67 -1.10
CA SER A 92 -3.21 -11.98 -1.28
C SER A 92 -2.34 -12.96 -2.09
N MET A 93 -1.15 -12.53 -2.48
CA MET A 93 -0.14 -13.30 -3.19
C MET A 93 1.22 -12.70 -2.87
N CYS A 94 2.10 -13.51 -2.30
CA CYS A 94 3.47 -13.11 -2.06
C CYS A 94 4.36 -13.55 -3.22
N ILE A 95 5.40 -12.76 -3.50
CA ILE A 95 6.31 -13.00 -4.61
C ILE A 95 7.75 -12.98 -4.12
N HIS A 96 8.57 -13.85 -4.70
CA HIS A 96 9.99 -13.88 -4.41
C HIS A 96 10.71 -12.88 -5.31
N ILE A 97 11.09 -11.74 -4.74
CA ILE A 97 11.99 -10.79 -5.38
C ILE A 97 13.29 -10.81 -4.57
N PRO A 98 14.47 -11.08 -5.19
CA PRO A 98 15.77 -10.99 -4.51
C PRO A 98 15.92 -9.67 -3.74
N ASP A 99 16.63 -9.67 -2.61
CA ASP A 99 16.87 -8.56 -1.64
C ASP A 99 16.04 -8.64 -0.34
N SER A 100 16.52 -7.94 0.69
CA SER A 100 16.05 -8.02 2.09
C SER A 100 14.59 -7.64 2.30
N CYS A 101 13.84 -8.57 2.89
CA CYS A 101 12.54 -8.30 3.51
C CYS A 101 12.73 -7.74 4.93
N PHE A 102 11.71 -7.08 5.47
CA PHE A 102 11.71 -6.55 6.84
C PHE A 102 10.46 -7.00 7.59
N ARG A 103 10.56 -7.05 8.92
CA ARG A 103 9.42 -7.29 9.82
C ARG A 103 8.96 -5.96 10.38
N LEU A 104 7.64 -5.78 10.47
CA LEU A 104 7.06 -4.58 11.02
C LEU A 104 7.57 -4.35 12.46
N ASP A 105 8.00 -3.12 12.73
CA ASP A 105 8.43 -2.72 14.07
C ASP A 105 7.27 -2.85 15.06
N ALA A 106 7.52 -3.53 16.18
CA ALA A 106 6.46 -3.86 17.13
C ALA A 106 5.87 -2.62 17.83
N VAL A 107 6.67 -1.59 18.09
CA VAL A 107 6.20 -0.37 18.78
C VAL A 107 5.38 0.48 17.82
N ILE A 108 5.85 0.66 16.59
CA ILE A 108 5.07 1.36 15.56
C ILE A 108 3.75 0.62 15.27
N SER A 109 3.80 -0.71 15.19
CA SER A 109 2.61 -1.54 14.95
C SER A 109 1.60 -1.43 16.09
N ASP A 110 2.04 -1.52 17.35
CA ASP A 110 1.18 -1.35 18.52
C ASP A 110 0.56 0.05 18.57
N ASN A 111 1.30 1.08 18.16
CA ASN A 111 0.74 2.41 18.00
C ASN A 111 -0.36 2.43 16.93
N TYR A 112 -0.11 1.89 15.74
CA TYR A 112 -1.12 1.82 14.67
C TYR A 112 -2.41 1.11 15.13
N ASP A 113 -2.28 -0.01 15.85
CA ASP A 113 -3.43 -0.81 16.29
C ASP A 113 -4.27 -0.11 17.37
N ARG A 114 -3.65 0.73 18.20
CA ARG A 114 -4.31 1.38 19.34
C ARG A 114 -4.93 2.72 19.00
N MET A 115 -4.54 3.37 17.91
CA MET A 115 -4.99 4.71 17.54
C MET A 115 -5.70 4.74 16.20
N ASN A 116 -6.50 5.79 15.95
CA ASN A 116 -7.04 6.01 14.59
C ASN A 116 -5.93 6.48 13.64
N PHE A 117 -6.15 6.30 12.33
CA PHE A 117 -5.14 6.62 11.32
C PHE A 117 -4.70 8.09 11.36
N ASP A 118 -5.59 9.05 11.58
CA ASP A 118 -5.23 10.47 11.60
C ASP A 118 -4.28 10.80 12.77
N THR A 119 -4.45 10.14 13.90
CA THR A 119 -3.56 10.25 15.06
C THR A 119 -2.21 9.61 14.77
N PHE A 120 -2.21 8.42 14.16
CA PHE A 120 -0.99 7.74 13.72
C PHE A 120 -0.21 8.59 12.71
N PHE A 121 -0.92 9.12 11.72
CA PHE A 121 -0.36 9.99 10.70
C PHE A 121 0.28 11.23 11.34
N SER A 122 -0.44 11.92 12.23
CA SER A 122 0.06 13.14 12.89
C SER A 122 1.23 12.89 13.85
N LEU A 123 1.35 11.65 14.37
CA LEU A 123 2.47 11.25 15.23
C LEU A 123 3.78 11.10 14.43
N TYR A 124 3.70 10.57 13.22
CA TYR A 124 4.87 10.17 12.44
C TYR A 124 5.14 11.03 11.20
N CYS A 125 4.19 11.87 10.81
CA CYS A 125 4.30 12.76 9.67
C CYS A 125 4.09 14.21 10.09
N TYR A 126 4.83 15.11 9.45
CA TYR A 126 4.63 16.55 9.58
C TYR A 126 4.47 17.18 8.19
N GLU A 127 3.74 18.28 8.13
CA GLU A 127 3.55 19.06 6.91
C GLU A 127 4.78 19.96 6.66
N ASN A 128 5.26 19.98 5.42
CA ASN A 128 6.32 20.87 4.97
C ASN A 128 5.95 21.45 3.59
N GLY A 129 5.32 22.62 3.60
CA GLY A 129 4.72 23.19 2.39
C GLY A 129 3.57 22.32 1.90
N ASN A 130 3.60 21.90 0.63
CA ASN A 130 2.54 21.10 0.01
C ASN A 130 2.79 19.58 0.08
N VAL A 131 3.73 19.13 0.91
CA VAL A 131 4.06 17.71 1.08
C VAL A 131 4.14 17.33 2.54
N PHE A 132 3.82 16.08 2.85
CA PHE A 132 4.06 15.51 4.17
C PHE A 132 5.42 14.81 4.19
N ARG A 133 6.07 14.77 5.34
CA ARG A 133 7.38 14.13 5.53
C ARG A 133 7.39 13.29 6.79
N ILE A 134 8.22 12.24 6.80
CA ILE A 134 8.45 11.42 7.99
C ILE A 134 9.27 12.19 9.04
N SER A 135 8.86 12.08 10.31
CA SER A 135 9.56 12.65 11.47
C SER A 135 11.02 12.19 11.56
N GLN A 136 11.89 13.03 12.11
CA GLN A 136 13.32 12.72 12.30
C GLN A 136 13.56 11.81 13.51
N GLY A 137 14.74 11.21 13.59
CA GLY A 137 15.18 10.41 14.74
C GLY A 137 14.71 8.95 14.74
N LEU A 138 14.06 8.52 13.65
CA LEU A 138 13.61 7.14 13.44
C LEU A 138 14.70 6.34 12.71
N ASN A 139 14.82 5.06 13.05
CA ASN A 139 15.66 4.12 12.32
C ASN A 139 14.97 3.60 11.05
N GLU A 140 15.71 2.91 10.18
CA GLU A 140 15.19 2.42 8.90
C GLU A 140 13.97 1.50 9.05
N ASN A 141 13.98 0.56 10.00
CA ASN A 141 12.87 -0.36 10.19
C ASN A 141 11.60 0.36 10.68
N GLU A 142 11.74 1.32 11.58
CA GLU A 142 10.64 2.19 12.02
C GLU A 142 10.06 2.97 10.84
N ILE A 143 10.93 3.57 10.01
CA ILE A 143 10.51 4.31 8.82
C ILE A 143 9.75 3.38 7.86
N PHE A 144 10.29 2.22 7.50
CA PHE A 144 9.64 1.28 6.58
C PHE A 144 8.31 0.78 7.11
N THR A 145 8.20 0.56 8.42
CA THR A 145 6.95 0.19 9.08
C THR A 145 5.91 1.31 8.98
N ILE A 146 6.30 2.56 9.23
CA ILE A 146 5.42 3.72 9.05
C ILE A 146 4.98 3.83 7.59
N LEU A 147 5.92 3.75 6.64
CA LEU A 147 5.62 3.84 5.22
C LEU A 147 4.67 2.73 4.75
N TYR A 148 4.79 1.51 5.29
CA TYR A 148 3.85 0.42 5.04
C TYR A 148 2.43 0.78 5.52
N TYR A 149 2.30 1.27 6.75
CA TYR A 149 0.99 1.67 7.27
C TYR A 149 0.39 2.86 6.52
N LEU A 150 1.21 3.80 6.06
CA LEU A 150 0.79 4.86 5.15
C LEU A 150 0.28 4.28 3.83
N PHE A 151 1.04 3.35 3.24
CA PHE A 151 0.68 2.71 1.97
C PHE A 151 -0.69 2.03 2.04
N ILE A 152 -0.94 1.19 3.04
CA ILE A 152 -2.24 0.50 3.18
C ILE A 152 -3.42 1.45 3.48
N ASN A 153 -3.14 2.70 3.83
CA ASN A 153 -4.13 3.78 3.97
C ASN A 153 -4.12 4.74 2.76
N GLU A 154 -3.53 4.32 1.65
CA GLU A 154 -3.47 5.03 0.36
C GLU A 154 -2.63 6.32 0.37
N TYR A 155 -1.65 6.39 1.26
CA TYR A 155 -0.59 7.39 1.26
C TYR A 155 0.69 6.77 0.71
N TYR A 156 1.20 7.35 -0.36
CA TYR A 156 2.34 6.81 -1.08
C TYR A 156 3.57 7.66 -0.82
N SER A 157 4.71 7.00 -0.74
CA SER A 157 5.99 7.65 -0.48
C SER A 157 6.91 7.62 -1.68
N PHE A 158 7.77 8.63 -1.74
CA PHE A 158 8.89 8.74 -2.65
C PHE A 158 10.07 9.32 -1.89
N TRP A 159 11.27 8.87 -2.23
CA TRP A 159 12.50 9.39 -1.64
C TRP A 159 12.93 10.64 -2.41
N ASP A 160 13.15 11.73 -1.68
CA ASP A 160 13.69 12.97 -2.24
C ASP A 160 15.20 12.99 -2.05
N ASP A 161 15.94 12.62 -3.09
CA ASP A 161 17.41 12.55 -3.10
C ASP A 161 18.09 13.90 -2.83
N TYR A 162 17.42 15.02 -3.10
CA TYR A 162 18.03 16.35 -2.94
C TYR A 162 18.18 16.74 -1.47
N ILE A 163 17.21 16.34 -0.64
CA ILE A 163 17.16 16.67 0.79
C ILE A 163 17.28 15.46 1.70
N GLY A 164 17.28 14.24 1.14
CA GLY A 164 17.43 12.98 1.87
C GLY A 164 16.26 12.69 2.79
N VAL A 165 15.02 12.86 2.33
CA VAL A 165 13.81 12.56 3.13
C VAL A 165 12.71 11.85 2.33
N TYR A 166 11.91 11.06 3.03
CA TYR A 166 10.69 10.49 2.48
C TYR A 166 9.58 11.55 2.42
N SER A 167 9.09 11.81 1.22
CA SER A 167 7.92 12.65 0.99
C SER A 167 6.69 11.78 0.77
N ILE A 168 5.58 12.18 1.37
CA ILE A 168 4.32 11.43 1.42
C ILE A 168 3.23 12.21 0.71
N ARG A 169 2.47 11.54 -0.15
CA ARG A 169 1.31 12.10 -0.84
C ARG A 169 0.16 11.10 -0.91
N LYS A 170 -1.07 11.60 -0.78
CA LYS A 170 -2.26 10.81 -1.11
C LYS A 170 -2.48 10.85 -2.62
N LEU A 171 -2.58 9.69 -3.27
CA LEU A 171 -2.92 9.65 -4.69
C LEU A 171 -4.44 9.83 -4.87
N GLY A 172 -4.83 11.06 -5.20
CA GLY A 172 -6.16 11.40 -5.69
C GLY A 172 -7.06 12.12 -4.69
N ASN A 173 -6.89 13.44 -4.63
CA ASN A 173 -8.00 14.39 -4.74
C ASN A 173 -7.97 14.98 -6.15
#